data_AF-I9QNA6-F1
#
_entry.id   AF-I9QNA6-F1
#
_cell.length_a   1.000
_cell.length_b   1.000
_cell.length_c   1.000
_cell.angle_alpha   90.00
_cell.angle_beta   90.00
_cell.angle_gamma   90.00
#
_symmetry.space_group_name_H-M   'P 1'
#
loop_
_entity.id
_entity.type
_entity.pdbx_description
1 polymer ?
#
loop_
_entity_poly.entity_id
_entity_poly.type
_entity_poly.pdbx_seq_one_letter_code
_entity_poly.pdbx_strand_id
1 'polypeptide(L)'
;MKLTRIDSTNARQPSWQILKEWEEVLSQKTGLPVYRDNRLIRYIKAHFDKWGMSFLWKILVTRKNLGLRFIMNAQDIKVCDINKFTIPVIIDFWLKEEQLPAFYVAYKEVPLILLTNLEVYEFLKQHKCPIPIEHWALSYPDKYSISNKRLEKEYEFCFIGRPNPFFVRLLDKYCSTHPDFYYISNNSDINHRQYIDNKSNLSKIVYIMI
;
A
#
# COMPACT_ATOMS: atom_id res chain seq x y z
N MET A 1 -7.73 18.26 -16.64
CA MET A 1 -8.53 17.03 -16.85
C MET A 1 -9.30 16.74 -15.57
N LYS A 2 -10.54 16.25 -15.64
CA LYS A 2 -11.32 15.88 -14.46
C LYS A 2 -11.00 14.43 -14.08
N LEU A 3 -10.84 14.14 -12.78
CA LEU A 3 -10.75 12.78 -12.27
C LEU A 3 -12.11 12.07 -12.46
N THR A 4 -12.10 10.87 -13.04
CA THR A 4 -13.35 10.19 -13.48
C THR A 4 -13.49 8.75 -12.99
N ARG A 5 -12.44 8.14 -12.45
CA ARG A 5 -12.47 6.75 -11.97
C ARG A 5 -11.30 6.43 -11.05
N ILE A 6 -11.38 5.26 -10.44
CA ILE A 6 -10.30 4.62 -9.68
C ILE A 6 -9.86 3.38 -10.47
N ASP A 7 -8.60 3.27 -10.83
CA ASP A 7 -8.03 2.15 -11.59
C ASP A 7 -7.44 1.11 -10.62
N SER A 8 -8.12 -0.02 -10.47
CA SER A 8 -7.77 -1.09 -9.53
C SER A 8 -6.88 -2.16 -10.17
N THR A 9 -5.86 -2.60 -9.43
CA THR A 9 -4.92 -3.65 -9.87
C THR A 9 -5.54 -5.06 -9.77
N ASN A 10 -6.63 -5.22 -8.99
CA ASN A 10 -7.34 -6.49 -8.80
C ASN A 10 -6.42 -7.67 -8.42
N ALA A 11 -5.47 -7.42 -7.52
CA ALA A 11 -4.59 -8.42 -6.93
C ALA A 11 -5.29 -9.13 -5.75
N ARG A 12 -4.95 -10.40 -5.51
CA ARG A 12 -5.58 -11.22 -4.44
C ARG A 12 -4.75 -11.30 -3.15
N GLN A 13 -3.49 -10.88 -3.22
CA GLN A 13 -2.56 -10.90 -2.09
C GLN A 13 -3.09 -10.04 -0.93
N PRO A 14 -2.85 -10.42 0.35
CA PRO A 14 -3.39 -9.72 1.51
C PRO A 14 -3.10 -8.22 1.54
N SER A 15 -1.87 -7.80 1.22
CA SER A 15 -1.48 -6.37 1.18
C SER A 15 -2.32 -5.54 0.20
N TRP A 16 -2.84 -6.16 -0.87
CA TRP A 16 -3.71 -5.51 -1.83
C TRP A 16 -5.18 -5.48 -1.40
N GLN A 17 -5.58 -6.22 -0.38
CA GLN A 17 -6.95 -6.15 0.16
C GLN A 17 -7.19 -4.82 0.87
N ILE A 18 -6.19 -4.29 1.58
CA ILE A 18 -6.25 -2.95 2.18
C ILE A 18 -6.45 -1.88 1.09
N LEU A 19 -5.73 -1.99 -0.04
CA LEU A 19 -5.92 -1.07 -1.15
C LEU A 19 -7.32 -1.15 -1.74
N LYS A 20 -7.90 -2.35 -1.88
CA LYS A 20 -9.30 -2.49 -2.33
C LYS A 20 -10.27 -1.84 -1.37
N GLU A 21 -10.03 -1.98 -0.07
CA GLU A 21 -10.86 -1.32 0.94
C GLU A 21 -10.83 0.21 0.76
N TRP A 22 -9.67 0.80 0.50
CA TRP A 22 -9.58 2.22 0.18
C TRP A 22 -10.23 2.57 -1.15
N GLU A 23 -10.04 1.78 -2.21
CA GLU A 23 -10.71 1.97 -3.49
C GLU A 23 -12.24 1.99 -3.33
N GLU A 24 -12.79 1.08 -2.51
CA GLU A 24 -14.21 0.99 -2.20
C GLU A 24 -14.72 2.18 -1.39
N VAL A 25 -14.02 2.57 -0.32
CA VAL A 25 -14.37 3.74 0.50
C VAL A 25 -14.34 5.01 -0.35
N LEU A 26 -13.29 5.21 -1.14
CA LEU A 26 -13.17 6.36 -2.05
C LEU A 26 -14.29 6.35 -3.09
N SER A 27 -14.58 5.21 -3.70
CA SER A 27 -15.67 5.07 -4.66
C SER A 27 -17.01 5.46 -4.06
N GLN A 28 -17.32 4.97 -2.86
CA GLN A 28 -18.56 5.29 -2.15
C GLN A 28 -18.68 6.78 -1.80
N LYS A 29 -17.59 7.40 -1.32
CA LYS A 29 -17.60 8.81 -0.88
C LYS A 29 -17.59 9.80 -2.05
N THR A 30 -16.94 9.45 -3.16
CA THR A 30 -16.75 10.37 -4.31
C THR A 30 -17.70 10.09 -5.48
N GLY A 31 -18.36 8.94 -5.51
CA GLY A 31 -19.14 8.46 -6.64
C GLY A 31 -18.30 8.01 -7.85
N LEU A 32 -16.96 7.94 -7.72
CA LEU A 32 -16.09 7.51 -8.80
C LEU A 32 -16.17 5.98 -8.99
N PRO A 33 -16.39 5.46 -10.21
CA PRO A 33 -16.41 4.03 -10.45
C PRO A 33 -15.01 3.41 -10.30
N VAL A 34 -14.96 2.20 -9.75
CA VAL A 34 -13.74 1.37 -9.72
C VAL A 34 -13.65 0.55 -11.00
N TYR A 35 -12.61 0.78 -11.78
CA TYR A 35 -12.33 0.08 -13.03
C TYR A 35 -11.24 -0.97 -12.84
N ARG A 36 -11.41 -2.14 -13.46
CA ARG A 36 -10.46 -3.26 -13.41
C ARG A 36 -10.16 -3.72 -14.82
N ASP A 37 -8.88 -3.85 -15.15
CA ASP A 37 -8.50 -4.47 -16.41
C ASP A 37 -8.84 -5.96 -16.40
N ASN A 38 -9.33 -6.45 -17.53
CA ASN A 38 -9.54 -7.88 -17.73
C ASN A 38 -8.19 -8.64 -17.78
N ARG A 39 -8.25 -9.97 -17.66
CA ARG A 39 -7.05 -10.82 -17.60
C ARG A 39 -6.15 -10.68 -18.84
N LEU A 40 -6.76 -10.56 -20.02
CA LEU A 40 -6.04 -10.44 -21.29
C LEU A 40 -5.25 -9.13 -21.37
N ILE A 41 -5.89 -8.00 -21.05
CA ILE A 41 -5.24 -6.68 -21.04
C ILE A 41 -4.08 -6.68 -20.05
N ARG A 42 -4.25 -7.22 -18.84
CA ARG A 42 -3.16 -7.32 -17.85
C ARG A 42 -2.00 -8.17 -18.36
N TYR A 43 -2.29 -9.30 -19.01
CA TYR A 43 -1.27 -10.17 -19.60
C TYR A 43 -0.48 -9.45 -20.69
N ILE A 44 -1.16 -8.73 -21.58
CA ILE A 44 -0.54 -7.96 -22.66
C ILE A 44 0.34 -6.86 -22.08
N LYS A 45 -0.20 -6.04 -21.16
CA LYS A 45 0.57 -4.99 -20.47
C LYS A 45 1.84 -5.52 -19.81
N ALA A 46 1.72 -6.62 -19.06
CA ALA A 46 2.86 -7.25 -18.40
C ALA A 46 3.95 -7.68 -19.39
N HIS A 47 3.57 -8.14 -20.60
CA HIS A 47 4.53 -8.45 -21.66
C HIS A 47 5.18 -7.20 -22.23
N PHE A 48 4.40 -6.15 -22.52
CA PHE A 48 4.96 -4.87 -22.96
C PHE A 48 5.94 -4.29 -21.95
N ASP A 49 5.60 -4.30 -20.65
CA ASP A 49 6.44 -3.82 -19.57
C ASP A 49 7.73 -4.65 -19.45
N LYS A 50 7.63 -5.99 -19.48
CA LYS A 50 8.77 -6.90 -19.42
C LYS A 50 9.80 -6.66 -20.54
N TRP A 51 9.33 -6.23 -21.71
CA TRP A 51 10.18 -6.00 -22.89
C TRP A 51 10.59 -4.52 -23.06
N GLY A 52 10.26 -3.65 -22.10
CA GLY A 52 10.54 -2.21 -22.21
C GLY A 52 9.73 -1.49 -23.30
N MET A 53 8.69 -2.13 -23.83
CA MET A 53 7.86 -1.64 -24.92
C MET A 53 6.59 -0.93 -24.44
N SER A 54 6.52 -0.53 -23.17
CA SER A 54 5.35 0.14 -22.57
C SER A 54 4.90 1.40 -23.33
N PHE A 55 5.79 2.04 -24.09
CA PHE A 55 5.44 3.16 -24.96
C PHE A 55 4.48 2.77 -26.10
N LEU A 56 4.56 1.55 -26.64
CA LEU A 56 3.65 1.07 -27.70
C LEU A 56 2.22 0.94 -27.18
N TRP A 57 2.07 0.52 -25.92
CA TRP A 57 0.76 0.49 -25.28
C TRP A 57 0.14 1.89 -25.22
N LYS A 58 0.93 2.94 -25.00
CA LYS A 58 0.43 4.33 -25.00
C LYS A 58 -0.14 4.76 -26.35
N ILE A 59 0.38 4.23 -27.45
CA ILE A 59 -0.11 4.51 -28.81
C ILE A 59 -1.46 3.81 -29.05
N LEU A 60 -1.59 2.57 -28.55
CA LEU A 60 -2.81 1.77 -28.69
C LEU A 60 -3.95 2.24 -27.77
N VAL A 61 -3.62 2.87 -26.65
CA VAL A 61 -4.60 3.33 -25.67
C VAL A 61 -5.21 4.66 -26.09
N THR A 62 -6.48 4.62 -26.49
CA THR A 62 -7.32 5.79 -26.79
C THR A 62 -7.97 6.42 -25.55
N ARG A 63 -7.69 5.92 -24.34
CA ARG A 63 -8.33 6.38 -23.09
C ARG A 63 -8.01 7.86 -22.85
N LYS A 64 -9.03 8.71 -22.74
CA LYS A 64 -8.88 10.16 -22.47
C LYS A 64 -9.19 10.57 -21.02
N ASN A 65 -9.64 9.61 -20.21
CA ASN A 65 -10.21 9.85 -18.90
C ASN A 65 -9.16 9.63 -17.81
N LEU A 66 -8.98 10.63 -16.94
CA LEU A 66 -8.03 10.60 -15.83
C LEU A 66 -8.53 9.64 -14.74
N GLY A 67 -7.66 8.73 -14.32
CA GLY A 67 -7.91 7.77 -13.24
C GLY A 67 -6.92 7.92 -12.09
N LEU A 68 -7.38 7.61 -10.88
CA LEU A 68 -6.54 7.49 -9.68
C LEU A 68 -6.07 6.05 -9.56
N ARG A 69 -4.78 5.80 -9.31
CA ARG A 69 -4.25 4.43 -9.18
C ARG A 69 -3.31 4.29 -8.00
N PHE A 70 -3.56 3.32 -7.13
CA PHE A 70 -2.62 2.95 -6.08
C PHE A 70 -1.44 2.15 -6.63
N ILE A 71 -0.23 2.59 -6.28
CA ILE A 71 1.04 2.00 -6.68
C ILE A 71 1.73 1.51 -5.41
N MET A 72 1.75 0.19 -5.22
CA MET A 72 2.32 -0.42 -4.01
C MET A 72 3.79 -0.03 -3.84
N ASN A 73 4.60 -0.14 -4.89
CA ASN A 73 6.01 0.24 -4.88
C ASN A 73 6.29 1.15 -6.07
N ALA A 74 6.90 2.30 -5.81
CA ALA A 74 7.46 3.15 -6.86
C ALA A 74 8.48 2.35 -7.70
N GLN A 75 8.53 2.67 -9.00
CA GLN A 75 9.45 2.04 -9.95
C GLN A 75 10.19 3.12 -10.71
N ASP A 76 11.44 2.86 -11.08
CA ASP A 76 12.25 3.74 -11.92
C ASP A 76 12.19 3.36 -13.41
N ILE A 77 11.29 2.44 -13.78
CA ILE A 77 11.04 1.98 -15.15
C ILE A 77 9.67 2.43 -15.66
N LYS A 78 9.57 2.65 -16.98
CA LYS A 78 8.30 2.99 -17.64
C LYS A 78 7.39 1.77 -17.72
N VAL A 79 6.18 1.89 -17.19
CA VAL A 79 5.14 0.86 -17.27
C VAL A 79 3.88 1.37 -17.95
N CYS A 80 3.08 0.46 -18.52
CA CYS A 80 1.86 0.76 -19.26
C CYS A 80 0.83 1.56 -18.45
N ASP A 81 0.75 1.27 -17.16
CA ASP A 81 -0.25 1.83 -16.26
C ASP A 81 0.09 3.24 -15.75
N ILE A 82 1.31 3.74 -16.01
CA ILE A 82 1.75 5.08 -15.62
C ILE A 82 1.88 5.95 -16.87
N ASN A 83 0.95 6.89 -17.03
CA ASN A 83 0.86 7.78 -18.18
C ASN A 83 0.09 9.07 -17.83
N LYS A 84 -0.04 9.97 -18.81
CA LYS A 84 -0.74 11.27 -18.65
C LYS A 84 -2.20 11.21 -18.19
N PHE A 85 -2.84 10.05 -18.22
CA PHE A 85 -4.20 9.84 -17.75
C PHE A 85 -4.26 9.11 -16.40
N THR A 86 -3.16 9.11 -15.65
CA THR A 86 -3.04 8.44 -14.34
C THR A 86 -2.53 9.41 -13.29
N ILE A 87 -3.23 9.53 -12.16
CA ILE A 87 -2.69 10.08 -10.92
C ILE A 87 -2.24 8.89 -10.06
N PRO A 88 -0.94 8.57 -10.00
CA PRO A 88 -0.43 7.53 -9.11
C PRO A 88 -0.46 7.99 -7.65
N VAL A 89 -0.92 7.10 -6.78
CA VAL A 89 -0.81 7.19 -5.32
C VAL A 89 0.26 6.20 -4.91
N ILE A 90 1.46 6.68 -4.63
CA ILE A 90 2.60 5.83 -4.27
C ILE A 90 2.53 5.53 -2.79
N ILE A 91 2.44 4.24 -2.46
CA ILE A 91 2.39 3.72 -1.08
C ILE A 91 3.80 3.60 -0.51
N ASP A 92 4.64 2.79 -1.16
CA ASP A 92 6.02 2.58 -0.75
C ASP A 92 6.97 3.18 -1.78
N PHE A 93 8.00 3.88 -1.29
CA PHE A 93 9.07 4.45 -2.08
C PHE A 93 10.42 4.00 -1.50
N TRP A 94 11.04 3.04 -2.18
CA TRP A 94 12.34 2.46 -1.78
C TRP A 94 13.49 2.87 -2.71
N LEU A 95 13.23 3.77 -3.67
CA LEU A 95 14.22 4.20 -4.64
C LEU A 95 15.25 5.10 -3.98
N LYS A 96 16.52 4.90 -4.33
CA LYS A 96 17.63 5.73 -3.86
C LYS A 96 17.82 6.96 -4.73
N GLU A 97 18.65 7.89 -4.26
CA GLU A 97 18.97 9.13 -4.96
C GLU A 97 19.46 8.87 -6.40
N GLU A 98 20.28 7.84 -6.61
CA GLU A 98 20.84 7.51 -7.92
C GLU A 98 19.76 7.05 -8.92
N GLN A 99 18.61 6.60 -8.44
CA GLN A 99 17.48 6.13 -9.25
C GLN A 99 16.48 7.25 -9.58
N LEU A 100 16.59 8.42 -8.95
CA LEU A 100 15.69 9.54 -9.16
C LEU A 100 15.60 10.01 -10.63
N PRO A 101 16.70 10.11 -11.39
CA PRO A 101 16.61 10.49 -12.81
C PRO A 101 15.73 9.53 -13.62
N ALA A 102 15.85 8.23 -13.38
CA ALA A 102 15.06 7.21 -14.06
C ALA A 102 13.59 7.24 -13.62
N PHE A 103 13.33 7.42 -12.31
CA PHE A 103 11.99 7.68 -11.78
C PHE A 103 11.32 8.90 -12.43
N TYR A 104 12.04 10.02 -12.55
CA TYR A 104 11.50 11.22 -13.20
C TYR A 104 11.13 10.94 -14.65
N VAL A 105 11.95 10.19 -15.39
CA VAL A 105 11.65 9.79 -16.76
C VAL A 105 10.44 8.86 -16.85
N ALA A 106 10.26 7.96 -15.88
CA ALA A 106 9.13 7.04 -15.82
C ALA A 106 7.79 7.75 -15.55
N TYR A 107 7.82 8.80 -14.71
CA TYR A 107 6.60 9.49 -14.26
C TYR A 107 6.36 10.86 -14.91
N LYS A 108 7.28 11.40 -15.73
CA LYS A 108 7.21 12.77 -16.29
C LYS A 108 5.90 13.18 -16.99
N GLU A 109 5.11 12.21 -17.44
CA GLU A 109 3.86 12.47 -18.17
C GLU A 109 2.66 12.59 -17.24
N VAL A 110 2.74 12.11 -15.99
CA VAL A 110 1.61 12.15 -15.06
C VAL A 110 1.33 13.60 -14.64
N PRO A 111 0.06 13.97 -14.42
CA PRO A 111 -0.27 15.34 -14.01
C PRO A 111 0.07 15.64 -12.56
N LEU A 112 0.12 14.61 -11.70
CA LEU A 112 0.34 14.72 -10.27
C LEU A 112 0.72 13.34 -9.70
N ILE A 113 1.67 13.29 -8.77
CA ILE A 113 1.93 12.13 -7.92
C ILE A 113 1.42 12.43 -6.50
N LEU A 114 0.64 11.52 -5.94
CA LEU A 114 0.23 11.56 -4.54
C LEU A 114 1.13 10.64 -3.72
N LEU A 115 1.74 11.17 -2.67
CA LEU A 115 2.68 10.45 -1.82
C LEU A 115 2.07 10.23 -0.45
N THR A 116 2.05 8.99 0.00
CA THR A 116 1.52 8.61 1.32
C THR A 116 2.44 8.95 2.48
N ASN A 117 3.74 8.84 2.25
CA ASN A 117 4.77 9.06 3.25
C ASN A 117 5.30 10.50 3.18
N LEU A 118 5.26 11.21 4.31
CA LEU A 118 5.75 12.57 4.43
C LEU A 118 7.26 12.67 4.20
N GLU A 119 8.04 11.71 4.70
CA GLU A 119 9.51 11.68 4.52
C GLU A 119 9.87 11.58 3.04
N VAL A 120 9.11 10.80 2.27
CA VAL A 120 9.30 10.65 0.82
C VAL A 120 8.94 11.94 0.09
N TYR A 121 7.85 12.60 0.49
CA TYR A 121 7.48 13.91 -0.04
C TYR A 121 8.60 14.94 0.19
N GLU A 122 9.09 15.06 1.43
CA GLU A 122 10.20 15.97 1.76
C GLU A 122 11.49 15.60 1.03
N PHE A 123 11.83 14.31 0.96
CA PHE A 123 12.98 13.81 0.19
C PHE A 123 12.91 14.24 -1.28
N LEU A 124 11.77 14.06 -1.95
CA LEU A 124 11.59 14.45 -3.34
C LEU A 124 11.59 15.98 -3.52
N LYS A 125 11.07 16.74 -2.56
CA LYS A 125 11.14 18.22 -2.54
C LYS A 125 12.59 18.71 -2.43
N GLN A 126 13.38 18.12 -1.52
CA GLN A 126 14.80 18.45 -1.34
C GLN A 126 15.61 18.18 -2.62
N HIS A 127 15.31 17.09 -3.34
CA HIS A 127 15.92 16.74 -4.61
C HIS A 127 15.27 17.42 -5.83
N LYS A 128 14.47 18.46 -5.62
CA LYS A 128 13.84 19.29 -6.64
C LYS A 128 13.10 18.46 -7.71
N CYS A 129 12.29 17.51 -7.26
CA CYS A 129 11.48 16.67 -8.15
C CYS A 129 10.73 17.55 -9.17
N PRO A 130 10.90 17.30 -10.49
CA PRO A 130 10.32 18.15 -11.53
C PRO A 130 8.83 17.86 -11.79
N ILE A 131 8.30 16.81 -11.16
CA ILE A 131 6.92 16.36 -11.33
C ILE A 131 6.09 16.99 -10.21
N PRO A 132 4.87 17.48 -10.48
CA PRO A 132 3.97 17.90 -9.42
C PRO A 132 3.74 16.76 -8.43
N ILE A 133 4.01 17.02 -7.15
CA ILE A 133 3.84 16.07 -6.05
C ILE A 133 3.04 16.71 -4.93
N GLU A 134 2.20 15.92 -4.27
CA GLU A 134 1.47 16.33 -3.06
C GLU A 134 1.51 15.22 -2.02
N HIS A 135 1.59 15.61 -0.74
CA HIS A 135 1.46 14.66 0.36
C HIS A 135 -0.02 14.35 0.58
N TRP A 136 -0.38 13.07 0.45
CA TRP A 136 -1.71 12.56 0.74
C TRP A 136 -1.59 11.37 1.69
N ALA A 137 -1.58 11.69 2.99
CA ALA A 137 -1.36 10.72 4.05
C ALA A 137 -2.34 9.54 4.00
N LEU A 138 -1.83 8.37 4.38
CA LEU A 138 -2.67 7.20 4.57
C LEU A 138 -3.56 7.39 5.79
N SER A 139 -4.83 7.05 5.62
CA SER A 139 -5.82 7.07 6.69
C SER A 139 -6.39 5.67 6.90
N TYR A 140 -6.76 5.39 8.14
CA TYR A 140 -7.55 4.22 8.46
C TYR A 140 -9.03 4.50 8.20
N PRO A 141 -9.78 3.55 7.64
CA PRO A 141 -11.23 3.68 7.48
C PRO A 141 -11.94 3.95 8.80
N ASP A 142 -12.89 4.89 8.80
CA ASP A 142 -13.64 5.31 9.99
C ASP A 142 -14.35 4.17 10.71
N LYS A 143 -14.66 3.07 10.02
CA LYS A 143 -15.27 1.87 10.62
C LYS A 143 -14.39 1.20 11.68
N TYR A 144 -13.09 1.46 11.67
CA TYR A 144 -12.13 1.00 12.68
C TYR A 144 -11.84 2.06 13.75
N SER A 145 -12.55 3.19 13.72
CA SER A 145 -12.39 4.21 14.76
C SER A 145 -12.70 3.65 16.14
N ILE A 146 -11.94 4.09 17.14
CA ILE A 146 -12.11 3.67 18.52
C ILE A 146 -13.49 4.13 18.98
N SER A 147 -14.36 3.18 19.32
CA SER A 147 -15.66 3.51 19.91
C SER A 147 -15.47 4.02 21.33
N ASN A 148 -16.37 4.88 21.82
CA ASN A 148 -16.40 5.32 23.22
C ASN A 148 -16.77 4.21 24.23
N LYS A 149 -16.89 2.96 23.78
CA LYS A 149 -17.15 1.83 24.67
C LYS A 149 -15.90 1.53 25.49
N ARG A 150 -16.09 1.28 26.79
CA ARG A 150 -15.03 0.79 27.66
C ARG A 150 -14.62 -0.60 27.16
N LEU A 151 -13.38 -0.72 26.69
CA LEU A 151 -12.77 -2.00 26.34
C LEU A 151 -12.15 -2.59 27.60
N GLU A 152 -12.45 -3.86 27.90
CA GLU A 152 -11.71 -4.60 28.91
C GLU A 152 -10.33 -4.94 28.32
N LYS A 153 -9.27 -4.58 29.05
CA LYS A 153 -7.90 -4.84 28.64
C LYS A 153 -7.61 -6.34 28.82
N GLU A 154 -7.72 -7.10 27.73
CA GLU A 154 -7.40 -8.53 27.74
C GLU A 154 -5.89 -8.77 27.62
N TYR A 155 -5.18 -7.95 26.82
CA TYR A 155 -3.75 -8.07 26.56
C TYR A 155 -3.02 -6.77 26.84
N GLU A 156 -1.78 -6.88 27.30
CA GLU A 156 -0.92 -5.73 27.59
C GLU A 156 -0.12 -5.28 26.39
N PHE A 157 0.14 -6.21 25.48
CA PHE A 157 0.87 -5.95 24.26
C PHE A 157 0.39 -6.85 23.12
N CYS A 158 0.31 -6.28 21.93
CA CYS A 158 -0.09 -6.99 20.74
C CYS A 158 1.03 -6.92 19.71
N PHE A 159 1.75 -8.02 19.52
CA PHE A 159 2.76 -8.12 18.48
C PHE A 159 2.15 -8.58 17.16
N ILE A 160 1.76 -7.61 16.33
CA ILE A 160 1.11 -7.86 15.05
C ILE A 160 2.08 -7.54 13.91
N GLY A 161 2.26 -8.49 13.00
CA GLY A 161 3.11 -8.32 11.82
C GLY A 161 4.20 -9.37 11.70
N ARG A 162 5.31 -9.03 11.04
CA ARG A 162 6.47 -9.92 10.90
C ARG A 162 7.33 -9.84 12.17
N PRO A 163 7.65 -10.96 12.82
CA PRO A 163 8.49 -10.93 14.00
C PRO A 163 9.90 -10.43 13.67
N ASN A 164 10.37 -9.44 14.42
CA ASN A 164 11.77 -9.01 14.40
C ASN A 164 12.51 -9.77 15.51
N PRO A 165 13.57 -10.55 15.21
CA PRO A 165 14.27 -11.35 16.21
C PRO A 165 14.83 -10.54 17.38
N PHE A 166 15.24 -9.29 17.17
CA PHE A 166 15.70 -8.40 18.24
C PHE A 166 14.56 -8.06 19.19
N PHE A 167 13.39 -7.74 18.64
CA PHE A 167 12.21 -7.38 19.41
C PHE A 167 11.65 -8.58 20.19
N VAL A 168 11.68 -9.78 19.60
CA VAL A 168 11.30 -11.04 20.28
C VAL A 168 12.20 -11.28 21.50
N ARG A 169 13.52 -11.16 21.36
CA ARG A 169 14.44 -11.30 22.50
C ARG A 169 14.19 -10.27 23.60
N LEU A 170 13.81 -9.05 23.23
CA LEU A 170 13.47 -8.01 24.19
C LEU A 170 12.18 -8.34 24.95
N LEU A 171 11.16 -8.85 24.25
CA LEU A 171 9.93 -9.37 24.87
C LEU A 171 10.24 -10.52 25.83
N ASP A 172 11.07 -11.48 25.42
CA ASP A 172 11.44 -12.62 26.28
C ASP A 172 12.11 -12.17 27.58
N LYS A 173 13.05 -11.21 27.49
CA LYS A 173 13.71 -10.62 28.65
C LYS A 173 12.72 -9.87 29.54
N TYR A 174 11.78 -9.14 28.95
CA TYR A 174 10.75 -8.44 29.71
C TYR A 174 9.87 -9.44 30.49
N CYS A 175 9.42 -10.51 29.83
CA CYS A 175 8.60 -11.57 30.45
C CYS A 175 9.33 -12.31 31.57
N SER A 176 10.65 -12.48 31.49
CA SER A 176 11.44 -13.10 32.57
C SER A 176 11.44 -12.30 33.88
N THR A 177 11.15 -10.99 33.81
CA THR A 177 11.10 -10.09 34.98
C THR A 177 9.68 -9.67 35.35
N HIS A 178 8.70 -9.92 34.48
CA HIS A 178 7.28 -9.58 34.65
C HIS A 178 6.42 -10.80 34.27
N PRO A 179 6.28 -11.81 35.16
CA PRO A 179 5.59 -13.08 34.84
C PRO A 179 4.07 -12.94 34.67
N ASP A 180 3.50 -11.83 35.14
CA ASP A 180 2.11 -11.42 34.94
C ASP A 180 1.86 -10.77 33.57
N PHE A 181 2.93 -10.41 32.85
CA PHE A 181 2.82 -9.80 31.53
C PHE A 181 2.15 -10.73 30.54
N TYR A 182 1.10 -10.25 29.88
CA TYR A 182 0.30 -11.04 28.96
C TYR A 182 0.21 -10.37 27.59
N TYR A 183 0.77 -11.04 26.58
CA TYR A 183 0.85 -10.52 25.22
C TYR A 183 0.41 -11.55 24.20
N ILE A 184 -0.02 -11.06 23.03
CA ILE A 184 -0.26 -11.88 21.84
C ILE A 184 0.83 -11.68 20.80
N SER A 185 1.13 -12.72 20.05
CA SER A 185 2.01 -12.66 18.89
C SER A 185 1.48 -13.52 17.75
N ASN A 186 2.03 -13.33 16.57
CA ASN A 186 1.73 -14.18 15.43
C ASN A 186 2.35 -15.58 15.61
N ASN A 187 1.66 -16.63 15.16
CA ASN A 187 2.15 -18.02 15.14
C ASN A 187 3.36 -18.28 14.22
N SER A 188 3.94 -17.24 13.61
CA SER A 188 5.05 -17.32 12.67
C SER A 188 4.75 -18.03 11.34
N ASP A 189 3.49 -18.41 11.08
CA ASP A 189 3.04 -18.91 9.78
C ASP A 189 2.46 -17.74 8.96
N ILE A 190 3.19 -17.31 7.93
CA ILE A 190 2.79 -16.22 7.05
C ILE A 190 1.58 -16.58 6.16
N ASN A 191 1.38 -17.86 5.86
CA ASN A 191 0.30 -18.34 5.00
C ASN A 191 -0.98 -18.57 5.81
N HIS A 192 -0.85 -18.97 7.07
CA HIS A 192 -1.97 -19.20 8.00
C HIS A 192 -1.74 -18.44 9.32
N ARG A 193 -1.75 -17.10 9.24
CA ARG A 193 -1.55 -16.26 10.42
C ARG A 193 -2.62 -16.53 11.47
N GLN A 194 -2.17 -16.95 12.64
CA GLN A 194 -2.97 -17.03 13.87
C GLN A 194 -2.29 -16.19 14.95
N TYR A 195 -3.08 -15.74 15.92
CA TYR A 195 -2.57 -15.03 17.09
C TYR A 195 -2.56 -15.99 18.27
N ILE A 196 -1.39 -16.15 18.89
CA ILE A 196 -1.17 -16.96 20.08
C ILE A 196 -0.75 -16.06 21.23
N ASP A 197 -1.17 -16.40 22.44
CA ASP A 197 -0.65 -15.76 23.64
C ASP A 197 0.80 -16.21 23.93
N ASN A 198 1.44 -15.57 24.90
CA ASN A 198 2.78 -15.92 25.37
C ASN A 198 2.86 -17.23 26.15
N LYS A 199 1.76 -17.97 26.26
CA LYS A 199 1.64 -19.32 26.82
C LYS A 199 1.28 -20.35 25.74
N SER A 200 1.37 -19.97 24.46
CA SER A 200 1.04 -20.78 23.28
C SER A 200 -0.44 -21.18 23.14
N ASN A 201 -1.36 -20.51 23.84
CA ASN A 201 -2.80 -20.68 23.62
C ASN A 201 -3.26 -19.85 22.44
N LEU A 202 -4.18 -20.40 21.64
CA LEU A 202 -4.82 -19.68 20.55
C LEU A 202 -5.73 -18.57 21.09
N SER A 203 -5.48 -17.34 20.66
CA SER A 203 -6.34 -16.21 20.96
C SER A 203 -7.52 -16.17 19.98
N LYS A 204 -8.70 -15.76 20.46
CA LYS A 204 -9.92 -15.56 19.65
C LYS A 204 -9.89 -14.29 18.79
N ILE A 205 -8.73 -13.67 18.61
CA ILE A 205 -8.60 -12.45 17.83
C ILE A 205 -8.81 -12.77 16.35
N VAL A 206 -10.00 -12.41 15.88
CA VAL A 206 -10.41 -12.46 14.48
C VAL A 206 -9.69 -11.33 13.74
N TYR A 207 -8.79 -11.72 12.84
CA TYR A 207 -8.26 -10.91 11.72
C TYR A 207 -8.07 -9.41 11.99
N ILE A 208 -6.93 -9.05 12.58
CA ILE A 208 -6.37 -7.73 12.31
C ILE A 208 -5.58 -7.87 11.01
N MET A 209 -6.13 -7.37 9.90
CA MET A 209 -5.39 -7.25 8.64
C MET A 209 -4.33 -6.16 8.79
N ILE A 210 -3.08 -6.56 8.98
CA ILE A 210 -1.89 -5.71 8.74
C ILE A 210 -0.99 -6.43 7.75
#